data_AF-A0A661WQM0-F1
#
_entry.id   AF-A0A661WQM0-F1
#
_cell.length_a   1.000
_cell.length_b   1.000
_cell.length_c   1.000
_cell.angle_alpha   90.00
_cell.angle_beta   90.00
_cell.angle_gamma   90.00
#
_symmetry.space_group_name_H-M   'P 1'
#
loop_
_entity.id
_entity.type
_entity.pdbx_description
1 polymer ?
#
loop_
_entity_poly.entity_id
_entity_poly.type
_entity_poly.pdbx_seq_one_letter_code
_entity_poly.pdbx_strand_id
1 'polypeptide(L)'
;TPGAPPSADTIFNGGDLFTAANWTAGLPAGQTGIASVNGTGTGNQINPWISGGTLTVNGGAVLTLGEDLSCYGGTLIVTNAAITCGDDVFCDNGTLILDAGSAVRSADDWEANDHAGRIIVNGGTHSSGPNTDHNVGAQRTGTGIDFRGGTVIAGNFRFQANSISSVSGSAILTSAAPTTTFSDYSGNINFIPDWTGYWQVGSFGHGDWKTVLTSGSNITLDGNPIDSATFDTKFKVSPDGTTLSNAMPEPVVFGGLLFGLALLRR
;
A
#
# COMPACT_ATOMS: atom_id res chain seq x y z
N THR A 1 -13.32 -18.19 35.44
CA THR A 1 -12.33 -19.00 34.69
C THR A 1 -11.11 -18.14 34.44
N PRO A 2 -9.91 -18.52 34.87
CA PRO A 2 -8.69 -17.81 34.50
C PRO A 2 -8.53 -17.90 32.98
N GLY A 3 -8.24 -16.78 32.32
CA GLY A 3 -8.01 -16.74 30.88
C GLY A 3 -6.89 -17.70 30.50
N ALA A 4 -7.10 -18.47 29.43
CA ALA A 4 -6.04 -19.31 28.89
C ALA A 4 -4.81 -18.43 28.59
N PRO A 5 -3.59 -18.88 28.91
CA PRO A 5 -2.39 -18.14 28.57
C PRO A 5 -2.35 -17.91 27.05
N PRO A 6 -1.82 -16.76 26.57
CA PRO A 6 -1.62 -16.56 25.15
C PRO A 6 -0.80 -17.73 24.58
N SER A 7 -1.27 -18.31 23.48
CA SER A 7 -0.57 -19.42 22.83
C SER A 7 0.84 -18.97 22.46
N ALA A 8 1.86 -19.77 22.76
CA ALA A 8 3.24 -19.46 22.38
C ALA A 8 3.34 -19.22 20.86
N ASP A 9 4.14 -18.22 20.47
CA ASP A 9 4.40 -17.90 19.07
C ASP A 9 4.89 -19.14 18.33
N THR A 10 4.25 -19.47 17.21
CA THR A 10 4.73 -20.55 16.34
C THR A 10 5.64 -19.95 15.28
N ILE A 11 6.95 -20.19 15.40
CA ILE A 11 7.95 -19.75 14.42
C ILE A 11 8.18 -20.87 13.40
N PHE A 12 7.93 -20.57 12.13
CA PHE A 12 8.25 -21.45 11.01
C PHE A 12 9.60 -21.03 10.40
N ASN A 13 10.60 -21.87 10.61
CA ASN A 13 11.97 -21.65 10.10
C ASN A 13 12.21 -22.45 8.83
N GLY A 14 11.95 -21.87 7.65
CA GLY A 14 12.31 -22.47 6.37
C GLY A 14 11.65 -23.83 6.11
N GLY A 15 10.56 -23.81 5.35
CA GLY A 15 9.83 -24.99 4.90
C GLY A 15 8.69 -24.54 4.01
N ASP A 16 8.15 -25.45 3.23
CA ASP A 16 6.98 -25.12 2.43
C ASP A 16 5.80 -24.92 3.40
N LEU A 17 5.27 -23.70 3.49
CA LEU A 17 4.14 -23.31 4.36
C LEU A 17 2.95 -24.27 4.24
N PHE A 18 2.89 -25.02 3.13
CA PHE A 18 1.83 -25.95 2.75
C PHE A 18 2.09 -27.41 3.20
N THR A 19 3.22 -27.73 3.84
CA THR A 19 3.57 -29.11 4.26
C THR A 19 3.32 -29.40 5.74
N ALA A 20 3.03 -28.40 6.57
CA ALA A 20 2.47 -28.62 7.90
C ALA A 20 0.99 -29.03 7.72
N ALA A 21 0.58 -30.11 8.40
CA ALA A 21 -0.63 -30.89 8.12
C ALA A 21 -2.00 -30.21 8.36
N ASN A 22 -2.19 -28.94 7.99
CA ASN A 22 -3.40 -28.36 7.38
C ASN A 22 -3.33 -26.82 7.42
N TRP A 23 -2.86 -26.19 6.34
CA TRP A 23 -3.04 -24.76 6.02
C TRP A 23 -3.88 -24.56 4.74
N THR A 24 -4.46 -25.62 4.20
CA THR A 24 -5.35 -25.61 3.02
C THR A 24 -6.65 -24.80 3.23
N ALA A 25 -6.85 -24.23 4.43
CA ALA A 25 -7.93 -23.30 4.81
C ALA A 25 -7.43 -22.04 5.57
N GLY A 26 -6.15 -21.68 5.46
CA GLY A 26 -5.51 -20.61 6.24
C GLY A 26 -4.97 -21.10 7.59
N LEU A 27 -4.56 -20.16 8.48
CA LEU A 27 -4.33 -20.46 9.90
C LEU A 27 -5.46 -21.37 10.43
N PRO A 28 -5.19 -22.40 11.26
CA PRO A 28 -6.24 -23.27 11.77
C PRO A 28 -7.36 -22.43 12.39
N ALA A 29 -8.55 -22.49 11.77
CA ALA A 29 -9.69 -21.69 12.18
C ALA A 29 -9.94 -21.85 13.70
N GLY A 30 -10.02 -20.72 14.40
CA GLY A 30 -10.25 -20.69 15.86
C GLY A 30 -8.99 -20.72 16.73
N GLN A 31 -7.77 -20.72 16.15
CA GLN A 31 -6.56 -20.44 16.93
C GLN A 31 -6.29 -18.94 17.01
N THR A 32 -6.44 -18.37 18.21
CA THR A 32 -5.92 -17.04 18.54
C THR A 32 -4.45 -17.15 18.90
N GLY A 33 -3.55 -16.78 17.99
CA GLY A 33 -2.10 -16.83 18.20
C GLY A 33 -1.32 -16.07 17.13
N ILE A 34 -0.05 -15.81 17.42
CA ILE A 34 0.91 -15.22 16.48
C ILE A 34 1.66 -16.35 15.78
N ALA A 35 1.57 -16.41 14.45
CA ALA A 35 2.48 -17.21 13.64
C ALA A 35 3.54 -16.29 13.03
N SER A 36 4.81 -16.70 13.06
CA SER A 36 5.91 -15.97 12.42
C SER A 36 6.53 -16.84 11.32
N VAL A 37 6.63 -16.30 10.11
CA VAL A 37 7.30 -16.97 8.99
C VAL A 37 8.64 -16.29 8.73
N ASN A 38 9.71 -17.09 8.66
CA ASN A 38 10.98 -16.68 8.09
C ASN A 38 11.47 -17.71 7.04
N GLY A 39 12.23 -17.24 6.05
CA GLY A 39 12.74 -18.06 4.93
C GLY A 39 12.01 -17.89 3.60
N THR A 40 12.22 -18.84 2.68
CA THR A 40 11.67 -18.80 1.31
C THR A 40 10.59 -19.86 1.12
N GLY A 41 9.49 -19.54 0.42
CA GLY A 41 8.43 -20.50 0.10
C GLY A 41 7.68 -20.16 -1.20
N THR A 42 7.08 -21.17 -1.83
CA THR A 42 6.28 -21.04 -3.06
C THR A 42 4.97 -21.80 -2.94
N GLY A 43 3.82 -21.22 -3.25
CA GLY A 43 2.57 -22.00 -3.29
C GLY A 43 1.47 -21.38 -4.12
N ASN A 44 0.48 -22.20 -4.50
CA ASN A 44 -0.70 -21.78 -5.23
C ASN A 44 -1.90 -21.81 -4.28
N GLN A 45 -2.64 -20.71 -4.11
CA GLN A 45 -3.77 -20.68 -3.17
C GLN A 45 -5.00 -20.00 -3.77
N ILE A 46 -6.10 -20.76 -3.83
CA ILE A 46 -7.46 -20.31 -4.18
C ILE A 46 -8.24 -19.85 -2.92
N ASN A 47 -7.65 -19.97 -1.73
CA ASN A 47 -8.31 -19.77 -0.42
C ASN A 47 -7.52 -18.78 0.45
N PRO A 48 -8.13 -18.19 1.49
CA PRO A 48 -7.49 -17.13 2.26
C PRO A 48 -6.24 -17.58 3.03
N TRP A 49 -5.16 -16.77 2.99
CA TRP A 49 -3.92 -17.04 3.75
C TRP A 49 -4.19 -17.08 5.25
N ILE A 50 -5.13 -16.25 5.70
CA ILE A 50 -5.48 -16.06 7.10
C ILE A 50 -7.00 -15.99 7.22
N SER A 51 -7.57 -16.81 8.10
CA SER A 51 -8.97 -16.74 8.53
C SER A 51 -9.04 -16.53 10.05
N GLY A 52 -8.82 -15.29 10.48
CA GLY A 52 -8.69 -14.92 11.91
C GLY A 52 -7.26 -15.02 12.48
N GLY A 53 -7.05 -14.43 13.66
CA GLY A 53 -5.73 -14.38 14.31
C GLY A 53 -4.75 -13.37 13.70
N THR A 54 -3.46 -13.50 14.01
CA THR A 54 -2.40 -12.63 13.48
C THR A 54 -1.26 -13.45 12.90
N LEU A 55 -0.94 -13.23 11.62
CA LEU A 55 0.26 -13.77 10.97
C LEU A 55 1.27 -12.64 10.79
N THR A 56 2.52 -12.86 11.17
CA THR A 56 3.63 -11.97 10.91
C THR A 56 4.61 -12.63 9.94
N VAL A 57 4.93 -11.96 8.84
CA VAL A 57 5.97 -12.35 7.89
C VAL A 57 7.12 -11.38 8.06
N ASN A 58 8.28 -11.87 8.51
CA ASN A 58 9.38 -10.98 8.90
C ASN A 58 10.78 -11.56 8.64
N GLY A 59 11.81 -10.82 9.08
CA GLY A 59 13.16 -11.37 9.20
C GLY A 59 13.83 -11.72 7.88
N GLY A 60 13.53 -11.01 6.80
CA GLY A 60 14.05 -11.27 5.47
C GLY A 60 13.34 -12.38 4.71
N ALA A 61 12.16 -12.82 5.16
CA ALA A 61 11.36 -13.81 4.45
C ALA A 61 11.08 -13.39 3.00
N VAL A 62 11.04 -14.34 2.08
CA VAL A 62 10.68 -14.13 0.68
C VAL A 62 9.63 -15.17 0.27
N LEU A 63 8.38 -14.74 0.12
CA LEU A 63 7.26 -15.62 -0.22
C LEU A 63 6.77 -15.34 -1.64
N THR A 64 6.53 -16.40 -2.41
CA THR A 64 5.92 -16.30 -3.74
C THR A 64 4.61 -17.07 -3.77
N LEU A 65 3.54 -16.40 -4.13
CA LEU A 65 2.19 -16.92 -4.21
C LEU A 65 1.78 -16.99 -5.67
N GLY A 66 1.10 -18.05 -6.08
CA GLY A 66 0.64 -18.25 -7.44
C GLY A 66 -0.60 -17.43 -7.82
N GLU A 67 -1.40 -17.05 -6.82
CA GLU A 67 -2.66 -16.30 -6.97
C GLU A 67 -2.66 -15.15 -5.94
N ASP A 68 -3.66 -15.06 -5.07
CA ASP A 68 -3.87 -13.94 -4.16
C ASP A 68 -2.98 -13.97 -2.89
N LEU A 69 -2.63 -12.79 -2.41
CA LEU A 69 -2.33 -12.55 -1.01
C LEU A 69 -3.58 -12.03 -0.32
N SER A 70 -4.17 -12.81 0.58
CA SER A 70 -5.45 -12.40 1.19
C SER A 70 -5.56 -12.48 2.70
N CYS A 71 -6.19 -11.46 3.29
CA CYS A 71 -6.40 -11.34 4.72
C CYS A 71 -7.91 -11.36 5.06
N TYR A 72 -8.42 -12.50 5.55
CA TYR A 72 -9.84 -12.67 5.86
C TYR A 72 -10.07 -12.75 7.37
N GLY A 73 -10.83 -11.82 7.95
CA GLY A 73 -11.17 -11.86 9.39
C GLY A 73 -10.00 -11.75 10.37
N GLY A 74 -8.76 -11.63 9.89
CA GLY A 74 -7.52 -11.65 10.67
C GLY A 74 -6.52 -10.59 10.22
N THR A 75 -5.36 -10.55 10.87
CA THR A 75 -4.32 -9.55 10.61
C THR A 75 -3.08 -10.20 9.97
N LEU A 76 -2.65 -9.68 8.83
CA LEU A 76 -1.33 -9.96 8.26
C LEU A 76 -0.41 -8.78 8.51
N ILE A 77 0.75 -9.02 9.09
CA ILE A 77 1.80 -8.03 9.29
C ILE A 77 3.01 -8.45 8.46
N VAL A 78 3.52 -7.57 7.60
CA VAL A 78 4.73 -7.80 6.81
C VAL A 78 5.77 -6.76 7.20
N THR A 79 6.92 -7.20 7.70
CA THR A 79 7.98 -6.31 8.20
C THR A 79 9.35 -6.83 7.79
N ASN A 80 10.19 -6.03 7.11
CA ASN A 80 11.49 -6.53 6.61
C ASN A 80 11.38 -7.86 5.82
N ALA A 81 10.35 -8.01 4.99
CA ALA A 81 10.09 -9.23 4.23
C ALA A 81 9.51 -8.91 2.86
N ALA A 82 9.69 -9.82 1.90
CA ALA A 82 9.16 -9.72 0.56
C ALA A 82 8.05 -10.75 0.30
N ILE A 83 6.94 -10.32 -0.28
CA ILE A 83 5.87 -11.21 -0.77
C ILE A 83 5.57 -10.82 -2.22
N THR A 84 5.52 -11.79 -3.12
CA THR A 84 5.01 -11.61 -4.48
C THR A 84 3.82 -12.53 -4.68
N CYS A 85 2.68 -12.00 -5.11
CA CYS A 85 1.49 -12.77 -5.44
C CYS A 85 1.20 -12.66 -6.95
N GLY A 86 0.59 -13.71 -7.49
CA GLY A 86 0.37 -13.87 -8.94
C GLY A 86 -0.92 -13.24 -9.43
N ASP A 87 -1.78 -12.78 -8.52
CA ASP A 87 -3.02 -12.09 -8.82
C ASP A 87 -3.18 -10.88 -7.87
N ASP A 88 -4.12 -10.90 -6.91
CA ASP A 88 -4.48 -9.74 -6.09
C ASP A 88 -3.81 -9.69 -4.70
N VAL A 89 -3.81 -8.50 -4.10
CA VAL A 89 -3.76 -8.31 -2.64
C VAL A 89 -5.14 -7.93 -2.16
N PHE A 90 -5.74 -8.76 -1.29
CA PHE A 90 -7.14 -8.63 -0.94
C PHE A 90 -7.38 -8.72 0.56
N CYS A 91 -8.18 -7.82 1.13
CA CYS A 91 -8.50 -7.86 2.55
C CYS A 91 -9.98 -7.69 2.81
N ASP A 92 -10.63 -8.72 3.38
CA ASP A 92 -12.06 -8.79 3.71
C ASP A 92 -12.26 -9.12 5.19
N ASN A 93 -12.92 -8.21 5.92
CA ASN A 93 -13.03 -8.27 7.39
C ASN A 93 -11.65 -8.41 8.10
N GLY A 94 -10.56 -8.18 7.39
CA GLY A 94 -9.19 -8.39 7.83
C GLY A 94 -8.38 -7.10 7.77
N THR A 95 -7.13 -7.18 8.19
CA THR A 95 -6.18 -6.07 8.10
C THR A 95 -4.83 -6.53 7.59
N LEU A 96 -4.34 -5.90 6.52
CA LEU A 96 -2.95 -5.99 6.08
C LEU A 96 -2.17 -4.79 6.60
N ILE A 97 -1.05 -5.05 7.24
CA ILE A 97 -0.12 -4.05 7.75
C ILE A 97 1.23 -4.26 7.08
N LEU A 98 1.71 -3.22 6.39
CA LEU A 98 2.97 -3.21 5.67
C LEU A 98 3.92 -2.23 6.35
N ASP A 99 4.90 -2.77 7.06
CA ASP A 99 5.85 -2.00 7.84
C ASP A 99 7.17 -1.77 7.09
N ALA A 100 8.05 -0.98 7.71
CA ALA A 100 9.37 -0.67 7.17
C ALA A 100 10.13 -1.92 6.68
N GLY A 101 10.79 -1.76 5.54
CA GLY A 101 11.58 -2.81 4.88
C GLY A 101 10.74 -3.94 4.26
N SER A 102 9.41 -3.87 4.30
CA SER A 102 8.58 -4.81 3.55
C SER A 102 8.54 -4.48 2.06
N ALA A 103 8.30 -5.50 1.24
CA ALA A 103 8.07 -5.37 -0.19
C ALA A 103 6.96 -6.33 -0.63
N VAL A 104 5.81 -5.82 -0.99
CA VAL A 104 4.68 -6.63 -1.46
C VAL A 104 4.38 -6.27 -2.90
N ARG A 105 4.32 -7.27 -3.78
CA ARG A 105 4.06 -7.11 -5.20
C ARG A 105 2.91 -8.01 -5.63
N SER A 106 1.88 -7.44 -6.21
CA SER A 106 0.81 -8.20 -6.86
C SER A 106 0.94 -8.09 -8.37
N ALA A 107 0.38 -9.07 -9.08
CA ALA A 107 0.29 -8.99 -10.54
C ALA A 107 -0.90 -8.15 -10.99
N ASP A 108 -1.93 -8.02 -10.14
CA ASP A 108 -3.15 -7.26 -10.39
C ASP A 108 -3.45 -6.27 -9.25
N ASP A 109 -4.62 -6.32 -8.62
CA ASP A 109 -5.19 -5.28 -7.75
C ASP A 109 -4.68 -5.33 -6.30
N TRP A 110 -4.82 -4.21 -5.59
CA TRP A 110 -4.78 -4.10 -4.13
C TRP A 110 -6.11 -3.54 -3.63
N GLU A 111 -6.89 -4.39 -2.98
CA GLU A 111 -8.24 -4.07 -2.57
C GLU A 111 -8.45 -4.25 -1.06
N ALA A 112 -8.68 -3.13 -0.38
CA ALA A 112 -9.41 -3.15 0.86
C ALA A 112 -10.90 -3.31 0.52
N ASN A 113 -11.44 -4.53 0.65
CA ASN A 113 -12.73 -4.92 0.11
C ASN A 113 -13.61 -5.56 1.18
N ASP A 114 -14.93 -5.40 1.08
CA ASP A 114 -15.95 -6.03 1.93
C ASP A 114 -15.78 -5.97 3.47
N HIS A 115 -16.90 -6.11 4.19
CA HIS A 115 -16.95 -6.26 5.66
C HIS A 115 -15.92 -5.45 6.48
N ALA A 116 -15.66 -4.19 6.11
CA ALA A 116 -14.69 -3.30 6.73
C ALA A 116 -13.20 -3.70 6.64
N GLY A 117 -12.79 -4.43 5.60
CA GLY A 117 -11.39 -4.77 5.30
C GLY A 117 -10.46 -3.53 5.24
N ARG A 118 -9.20 -3.73 5.67
CA ARG A 118 -8.20 -2.65 5.83
C ARG A 118 -6.84 -2.99 5.25
N ILE A 119 -6.20 -2.00 4.65
CA ILE A 119 -4.78 -2.03 4.28
C ILE A 119 -4.09 -0.82 4.93
N ILE A 120 -2.97 -1.02 5.59
CA ILE A 120 -2.18 0.03 6.25
C ILE A 120 -0.75 -0.07 5.77
N VAL A 121 -0.25 1.01 5.15
CA VAL A 121 1.11 1.11 4.64
C VAL A 121 1.92 2.07 5.51
N ASN A 122 2.71 1.53 6.43
CA ASN A 122 3.58 2.30 7.33
C ASN A 122 4.97 2.53 6.72
N GLY A 123 5.42 1.67 5.79
CA GLY A 123 6.74 1.76 5.16
C GLY A 123 6.96 0.65 4.15
N GLY A 124 8.13 0.65 3.50
CA GLY A 124 8.46 -0.35 2.47
C GLY A 124 8.32 0.15 1.04
N THR A 125 8.44 -0.76 0.08
CA THR A 125 8.23 -0.50 -1.35
C THR A 125 7.32 -1.54 -1.95
N HIS A 126 6.17 -1.09 -2.43
CA HIS A 126 5.06 -1.93 -2.82
C HIS A 126 4.59 -1.63 -4.24
N SER A 127 4.06 -2.63 -4.91
CA SER A 127 3.46 -2.42 -6.22
C SER A 127 2.23 -3.29 -6.45
N SER A 128 1.22 -2.69 -7.07
CA SER A 128 0.23 -3.44 -7.83
C SER A 128 0.76 -3.69 -9.24
N GLY A 129 0.09 -4.53 -10.03
CA GLY A 129 0.53 -4.74 -11.40
C GLY A 129 0.55 -3.45 -12.22
N PRO A 130 1.37 -3.38 -13.28
CA PRO A 130 1.69 -2.12 -13.96
C PRO A 130 0.60 -1.64 -14.93
N ASN A 131 -0.44 -2.43 -15.18
CA ASN A 131 -1.48 -2.08 -16.14
C ASN A 131 -2.46 -1.06 -15.54
N THR A 132 -3.08 -0.22 -16.37
CA THR A 132 -4.02 0.81 -15.94
C THR A 132 -5.32 0.26 -15.36
N ASP A 133 -5.61 -1.01 -15.62
CA ASP A 133 -6.79 -1.70 -15.08
C ASP A 133 -6.56 -2.16 -13.63
N HIS A 134 -5.29 -2.18 -13.18
CA HIS A 134 -4.90 -2.65 -11.86
C HIS A 134 -4.87 -1.48 -10.87
N ASN A 135 -5.58 -1.62 -9.77
CA ASN A 135 -6.01 -0.60 -8.86
C ASN A 135 -5.35 -0.81 -7.50
N VAL A 136 -5.02 0.29 -6.84
CA VAL A 136 -4.77 0.32 -5.41
C VAL A 136 -5.84 1.19 -4.77
N GLY A 137 -6.61 0.62 -3.85
CA GLY A 137 -7.49 1.42 -3.03
C GLY A 137 -8.54 0.65 -2.23
N ALA A 138 -9.56 1.40 -1.81
CA ALA A 138 -10.65 0.91 -0.98
C ALA A 138 -11.96 0.89 -1.79
N GLN A 139 -12.49 -0.31 -1.98
CA GLN A 139 -13.51 -0.57 -3.00
C GLN A 139 -14.93 -0.73 -2.46
N ARG A 140 -15.20 -0.60 -1.15
CA ARG A 140 -16.58 -0.65 -0.64
C ARG A 140 -16.77 0.30 0.53
N THR A 141 -18.03 0.59 0.84
CA THR A 141 -18.38 1.40 2.01
C THR A 141 -17.84 0.76 3.29
N GLY A 142 -17.14 1.54 4.12
CA GLY A 142 -16.59 1.09 5.40
C GLY A 142 -15.24 0.37 5.33
N THR A 143 -14.75 0.05 4.13
CA THR A 143 -13.36 -0.44 3.93
C THR A 143 -12.40 0.74 3.86
N GLY A 144 -11.10 0.48 3.97
CA GLY A 144 -10.15 1.58 3.92
C GLY A 144 -8.69 1.23 3.71
N ILE A 145 -7.96 2.21 3.20
CA ILE A 145 -6.51 2.14 3.00
C ILE A 145 -5.83 3.38 3.57
N ASP A 146 -4.83 3.16 4.43
CA ASP A 146 -4.05 4.23 5.04
C ASP A 146 -2.62 4.20 4.51
N PHE A 147 -2.22 5.26 3.82
CA PHE A 147 -0.84 5.46 3.40
C PHE A 147 -0.15 6.37 4.40
N ARG A 148 0.77 5.83 5.20
CA ARG A 148 1.47 6.54 6.28
C ARG A 148 2.98 6.67 6.06
N GLY A 149 3.55 5.82 5.21
CA GLY A 149 4.96 5.85 4.84
C GLY A 149 5.29 4.91 3.70
N GLY A 150 6.55 4.91 3.27
CA GLY A 150 7.02 4.05 2.18
C GLY A 150 6.54 4.48 0.80
N THR A 151 6.73 3.60 -0.17
CA THR A 151 6.37 3.84 -1.57
C THR A 151 5.35 2.82 -2.03
N VAL A 152 4.24 3.29 -2.61
CA VAL A 152 3.25 2.46 -3.30
C VAL A 152 3.22 2.86 -4.78
N ILE A 153 3.48 1.88 -5.64
CA ILE A 153 3.46 2.01 -7.09
C ILE A 153 2.17 1.35 -7.60
N ALA A 154 1.29 2.12 -8.22
CA ALA A 154 -0.01 1.63 -8.67
C ALA A 154 -0.22 1.85 -10.16
N GLY A 155 -0.96 0.93 -10.80
CA GLY A 155 -1.52 1.16 -12.13
C GLY A 155 -2.58 2.28 -12.12
N ASN A 156 -3.46 2.26 -11.13
CA ASN A 156 -4.52 3.23 -10.86
C ASN A 156 -4.71 3.37 -9.35
N PHE A 157 -5.02 4.58 -8.86
CA PHE A 157 -5.50 4.76 -7.50
C PHE A 157 -7.02 4.97 -7.53
N ARG A 158 -7.76 4.03 -6.95
CA ARG A 158 -9.22 3.97 -7.06
C ARG A 158 -9.90 3.85 -5.71
N PHE A 159 -10.74 4.83 -5.38
CA PHE A 159 -11.43 4.90 -4.09
C PHE A 159 -12.93 5.04 -4.31
N GLN A 160 -13.73 4.17 -3.70
CA GLN A 160 -15.19 4.26 -3.76
C GLN A 160 -15.76 5.23 -2.72
N ALA A 161 -16.95 5.78 -2.99
CA ALA A 161 -17.71 6.58 -2.02
C ALA A 161 -17.83 5.87 -0.66
N ASN A 162 -17.66 6.66 0.40
CA ASN A 162 -17.76 6.20 1.79
C ASN A 162 -16.74 5.10 2.17
N SER A 163 -15.73 4.86 1.34
CA SER A 163 -14.49 4.25 1.81
C SER A 163 -13.72 5.23 2.71
N ILE A 164 -12.80 4.72 3.51
CA ILE A 164 -12.01 5.50 4.46
C ILE A 164 -10.56 5.41 4.03
N SER A 165 -10.09 6.42 3.29
CA SER A 165 -8.71 6.44 2.80
C SER A 165 -7.96 7.65 3.36
N SER A 166 -6.71 7.46 3.74
CA SER A 166 -5.89 8.56 4.27
C SER A 166 -4.47 8.57 3.72
N VAL A 167 -3.88 9.77 3.64
CA VAL A 167 -2.49 9.98 3.24
C VAL A 167 -1.80 10.81 4.32
N SER A 168 -0.70 10.31 4.86
CA SER A 168 -0.01 10.88 6.01
C SER A 168 1.48 10.53 6.03
N GLY A 169 2.22 11.10 6.98
CA GLY A 169 3.63 10.77 7.22
C GLY A 169 4.50 10.94 5.97
N SER A 170 5.31 9.94 5.64
CA SER A 170 6.25 10.01 4.50
C SER A 170 5.78 9.28 3.25
N ALA A 171 4.48 8.97 3.14
CA ALA A 171 3.94 8.15 2.07
C ALA A 171 4.22 8.73 0.67
N ILE A 172 4.79 7.92 -0.21
CA ILE A 172 5.01 8.21 -1.62
C ILE A 172 4.06 7.36 -2.45
N LEU A 173 3.20 8.01 -3.21
CA LEU A 173 2.23 7.34 -4.10
C LEU A 173 2.62 7.67 -5.54
N THR A 174 2.91 6.65 -6.35
CA THR A 174 3.36 6.88 -7.72
C THR A 174 2.67 5.94 -8.70
N SER A 175 2.48 6.43 -9.91
CA SER A 175 2.01 5.65 -11.04
C SER A 175 3.08 4.71 -11.59
N ALA A 176 2.69 3.49 -11.94
CA ALA A 176 3.50 2.57 -12.75
C ALA A 176 3.51 2.97 -14.24
N ALA A 177 2.46 3.64 -14.72
CA ALA A 177 2.26 3.97 -16.12
C ALA A 177 2.01 5.48 -16.35
N PRO A 178 2.45 6.05 -17.49
CA PRO A 178 2.14 7.45 -17.87
C PRO A 178 0.63 7.72 -18.02
N THR A 179 -0.18 6.67 -18.10
CA THR A 179 -1.64 6.71 -18.27
C THR A 179 -2.40 6.45 -16.98
N THR A 180 -1.71 6.28 -15.84
CA THR A 180 -2.35 6.13 -14.53
C THR A 180 -3.27 7.31 -14.29
N THR A 181 -4.54 7.01 -14.17
CA THR A 181 -5.59 7.98 -13.85
C THR A 181 -5.79 7.96 -12.34
N PHE A 182 -5.88 9.13 -11.74
CA PHE A 182 -6.62 9.25 -10.49
C PHE A 182 -8.09 9.13 -10.89
N SER A 183 -8.74 8.04 -10.51
CA SER A 183 -10.15 7.79 -10.84
C SER A 183 -11.01 8.08 -9.61
N ASP A 184 -11.46 9.34 -9.54
CA ASP A 184 -12.32 9.93 -8.53
C ASP A 184 -13.73 9.32 -8.60
N TYR A 185 -13.87 8.03 -8.30
CA TYR A 185 -15.18 7.49 -8.00
C TYR A 185 -15.66 7.94 -6.61
N SER A 186 -15.82 9.26 -6.41
CA SER A 186 -16.44 9.85 -5.22
C SER A 186 -15.85 9.39 -3.88
N GLY A 187 -14.65 8.81 -3.85
CA GLY A 187 -14.04 8.25 -2.66
C GLY A 187 -13.58 9.31 -1.68
N ASN A 188 -13.66 9.00 -0.39
CA ASN A 188 -13.23 9.93 0.65
C ASN A 188 -11.73 9.75 0.89
N ILE A 189 -10.94 10.77 0.55
CA ILE A 189 -9.51 10.81 0.84
C ILE A 189 -9.24 11.92 1.84
N ASN A 190 -8.64 11.57 2.97
CA ASN A 190 -8.22 12.53 3.98
C ASN A 190 -6.70 12.67 4.00
N PHE A 191 -6.21 13.85 3.63
CA PHE A 191 -4.82 14.22 3.87
C PHE A 191 -4.65 14.57 5.35
N ILE A 192 -3.69 13.95 6.02
CA ILE A 192 -3.35 14.27 7.40
C ILE A 192 -2.30 15.40 7.39
N PRO A 193 -2.43 16.39 8.29
CA PRO A 193 -1.41 17.42 8.45
C PRO A 193 -0.02 16.81 8.60
N ASP A 194 0.99 17.48 8.06
CA ASP A 194 2.39 17.07 8.10
C ASP A 194 2.77 15.86 7.23
N TRP A 195 1.92 15.46 6.27
CA TRP A 195 2.38 14.59 5.17
C TRP A 195 3.57 15.24 4.46
N THR A 196 4.68 14.52 4.30
CA THR A 196 5.94 15.03 3.69
C THR A 196 6.32 14.33 2.40
N GLY A 197 5.51 13.36 1.96
CA GLY A 197 5.75 12.64 0.71
C GLY A 197 5.23 13.39 -0.51
N TYR A 198 5.04 12.64 -1.59
CA TYR A 198 4.44 13.15 -2.81
C TYR A 198 3.51 12.12 -3.43
N TRP A 199 2.57 12.61 -4.22
CA TRP A 199 1.68 11.80 -5.03
C TRP A 199 1.84 12.18 -6.49
N GLN A 200 2.39 11.26 -7.28
CA GLN A 200 2.52 11.38 -8.71
C GLN A 200 1.50 10.48 -9.42
N VAL A 201 0.78 11.05 -10.39
CA VAL A 201 -0.12 10.33 -11.29
C VAL A 201 0.33 10.53 -12.74
N GLY A 202 -0.03 9.59 -13.62
CA GLY A 202 0.37 9.68 -15.03
C GLY A 202 -0.40 10.77 -15.78
N SER A 203 -1.71 10.85 -15.56
CA SER A 203 -2.59 11.84 -16.19
C SER A 203 -3.85 12.09 -15.37
N PHE A 204 -4.50 13.24 -15.57
CA PHE A 204 -5.81 13.56 -14.98
C PHE A 204 -6.91 13.49 -16.02
N GLY A 205 -8.08 12.99 -15.60
CA GLY A 205 -9.33 13.27 -16.32
C GLY A 205 -9.81 14.71 -16.16
N HIS A 206 -9.36 15.42 -15.10
CA HIS A 206 -9.88 16.71 -14.65
C HIS A 206 -8.88 17.89 -14.73
N GLY A 207 -7.77 17.73 -15.46
CA GLY A 207 -6.79 18.80 -15.65
C GLY A 207 -5.57 18.69 -14.72
N ASP A 208 -5.68 19.19 -13.48
CA ASP A 208 -4.57 19.24 -12.51
C ASP A 208 -4.99 18.89 -11.07
N TRP A 209 -4.00 18.67 -10.20
CA TRP A 209 -4.23 18.41 -8.77
C TRP A 209 -5.02 19.50 -8.06
N LYS A 210 -4.84 20.78 -8.41
CA LYS A 210 -5.56 21.88 -7.74
C LYS A 210 -7.06 21.78 -8.01
N THR A 211 -7.42 21.53 -9.26
CA THR A 211 -8.79 21.35 -9.69
C THR A 211 -9.40 20.14 -9.00
N VAL A 212 -8.69 19.01 -8.96
CA VAL A 212 -9.13 17.79 -8.27
C VAL A 212 -9.40 18.06 -6.79
N LEU A 213 -8.43 18.60 -6.05
CA LEU A 213 -8.53 18.77 -4.59
C LEU A 213 -9.58 19.82 -4.19
N THR A 214 -9.84 20.83 -5.02
CA THR A 214 -10.76 21.92 -4.66
C THR A 214 -12.17 21.77 -5.23
N SER A 215 -12.37 20.87 -6.21
CA SER A 215 -13.69 20.61 -6.79
C SER A 215 -14.46 19.50 -6.08
N GLY A 216 -13.77 18.59 -5.39
CA GLY A 216 -14.38 17.43 -4.72
C GLY A 216 -14.75 17.69 -3.27
N SER A 217 -16.00 17.42 -2.89
CA SER A 217 -16.46 17.42 -1.48
C SER A 217 -15.85 16.31 -0.63
N ASN A 218 -15.22 15.32 -1.27
CA ASN A 218 -14.82 14.06 -0.65
C ASN A 218 -13.30 14.00 -0.41
N ILE A 219 -12.56 15.02 -0.84
CA ILE A 219 -11.14 15.17 -0.52
C ILE A 219 -11.01 16.21 0.58
N THR A 220 -10.36 15.84 1.68
CA THR A 220 -10.30 16.65 2.89
C THR A 220 -8.87 16.77 3.40
N LEU A 221 -8.60 17.83 4.16
CA LEU A 221 -7.41 18.01 4.97
C LEU A 221 -7.85 18.00 6.44
N ASP A 222 -7.41 16.99 7.18
CA ASP A 222 -7.82 16.75 8.56
C ASP A 222 -9.36 16.72 8.72
N GLY A 223 -10.04 16.07 7.77
CA GLY A 223 -11.50 15.99 7.73
C GLY A 223 -12.23 17.27 7.29
N ASN A 224 -11.52 18.35 7.01
CA ASN A 224 -12.10 19.60 6.51
C ASN A 224 -12.01 19.67 4.97
N PRO A 225 -13.04 20.17 4.26
CA PRO A 225 -12.95 20.41 2.81
C PRO A 225 -11.77 21.30 2.44
N ILE A 226 -11.14 21.01 1.31
CA ILE A 226 -10.01 21.80 0.80
C ILE A 226 -10.55 22.88 -0.15
N ASP A 227 -10.53 24.13 0.27
CA ASP A 227 -10.76 25.27 -0.62
C ASP A 227 -9.46 25.74 -1.29
N SER A 228 -9.56 26.72 -2.20
CA SER A 228 -8.38 27.22 -2.91
C SER A 228 -7.34 27.85 -1.98
N ALA A 229 -7.76 28.53 -0.90
CA ALA A 229 -6.85 29.16 0.04
C ALA A 229 -6.08 28.12 0.88
N THR A 230 -6.79 27.08 1.32
CA THR A 230 -6.21 25.92 2.01
C THR A 230 -5.24 25.20 1.08
N PHE A 231 -5.63 24.99 -0.18
CA PHE A 231 -4.76 24.38 -1.17
C PHE A 231 -3.43 25.13 -1.32
N ASP A 232 -3.49 26.44 -1.58
CA ASP A 232 -2.31 27.26 -1.87
C ASP A 232 -1.35 27.39 -0.68
N THR A 233 -1.82 27.16 0.54
CA THR A 233 -1.00 27.22 1.75
C THR A 233 -0.42 25.87 2.17
N LYS A 234 -0.99 24.76 1.69
CA LYS A 234 -0.68 23.40 2.18
C LYS A 234 -0.14 22.47 1.11
N PHE A 235 -0.34 22.79 -0.16
CA PHE A 235 0.04 21.91 -1.25
C PHE A 235 0.82 22.66 -2.32
N LYS A 236 1.63 21.90 -3.04
CA LYS A 236 2.36 22.34 -4.23
C LYS A 236 2.16 21.31 -5.33
N VAL A 237 2.12 21.81 -6.55
CA VAL A 237 1.99 20.99 -7.76
C VAL A 237 3.21 21.20 -8.64
N SER A 238 3.73 20.13 -9.23
CA SER A 238 4.78 20.22 -10.24
C SER A 238 4.33 21.04 -11.47
N PRO A 239 5.27 21.60 -12.26
CA PRO A 239 4.93 22.41 -13.43
C PRO A 239 4.08 21.71 -14.49
N ASP A 240 4.18 20.39 -14.59
CA ASP A 240 3.39 19.55 -15.50
C ASP A 240 2.02 19.15 -14.91
N GLY A 241 1.71 19.58 -13.67
CA GLY A 241 0.45 19.30 -13.01
C GLY A 241 0.37 17.95 -12.30
N THR A 242 1.30 17.02 -12.54
CA THR A 242 1.16 15.58 -12.25
C THR A 242 1.55 15.17 -10.84
N THR A 243 2.33 15.97 -10.14
CA THR A 243 2.89 15.63 -8.82
C THR A 243 2.38 16.60 -7.76
N LEU A 244 1.68 16.07 -6.76
CA LEU A 244 1.23 16.77 -5.55
C LEU A 244 2.23 16.53 -4.42
N SER A 245 2.49 17.56 -3.62
CA SER A 245 3.29 17.44 -2.40
C SER A 245 2.88 18.52 -1.38
N ASN A 246 3.20 18.33 -0.10
CA ASN A 246 3.08 19.38 0.92
C ASN A 246 4.33 20.27 0.96
N ALA A 247 5.49 19.68 0.64
CA ALA A 247 6.72 20.40 0.35
C ALA A 247 7.30 19.80 -0.93
N MET A 248 7.50 20.62 -1.97
CA MET A 248 8.14 20.15 -3.20
C MET A 248 9.46 19.48 -2.82
N PRO A 249 9.70 18.22 -3.23
CA PRO A 249 11.05 17.70 -3.16
C PRO A 249 11.93 18.69 -3.90
N GLU A 250 13.01 19.15 -3.25
CA GLU A 250 14.04 19.95 -3.91
C GLU A 250 14.34 19.26 -5.25
N PRO A 251 14.22 19.96 -6.39
CA PRO A 251 14.49 19.34 -7.68
C PRO A 251 15.86 18.70 -7.57
N VAL A 252 15.95 17.40 -7.87
CA VAL A 252 17.23 16.71 -7.93
C VAL A 252 18.03 17.44 -9.00
N VAL A 253 18.86 18.37 -8.58
CA VAL A 253 19.85 18.99 -9.44
C VAL A 253 20.79 17.84 -9.78
N PHE A 254 20.55 17.20 -10.92
CA PHE A 254 21.56 16.36 -11.55
C PHE A 254 22.78 17.25 -11.70
N GLY A 255 23.72 17.08 -10.77
CA GLY A 255 25.01 17.73 -10.76
C GLY A 255 25.79 17.26 -11.98
N GLY A 256 25.43 17.77 -13.15
CA GLY A 256 26.29 17.88 -14.31
C GLY A 256 27.38 18.89 -13.99
N LEU A 257 28.26 18.54 -13.05
CA LEU A 257 29.59 19.11 -13.02
C LEU A 257 30.45 18.24 -13.92
N LEU A 258 30.64 18.72 -15.15
CA LEU A 258 31.78 18.37 -15.99
C LEU A 258 33.04 18.29 -15.12
N PHE A 259 33.54 17.08 -14.84
CA PHE A 259 34.95 16.92 -14.53
C PHE A 259 35.72 17.11 -15.83
N GLY A 260 36.38 18.26 -15.89
CA GLY A 260 37.15 18.72 -17.02
C GLY A 260 38.16 17.69 -17.51
N LEU A 261 38.14 17.53 -18.82
CA LEU A 261 39.25 17.09 -19.65
C LEU A 261 40.49 17.96 -19.34
N ALA A 262 41.34 17.50 -18.42
CA ALA A 262 42.70 18.01 -18.27
C ALA A 262 43.66 17.05 -18.97
N LEU A 263 43.74 17.21 -20.28
CA LEU A 263 44.89 16.82 -21.07
C LEU A 263 46.09 17.66 -20.59
N LEU A 264 47.01 17.10 -19.80
CA LEU A 264 48.37 17.64 -19.74
C LEU A 264 49.42 16.53 -19.68
N ARG A 265 50.27 16.56 -20.71
CA ARG A 265 51.44 15.74 -21.00
C ARG A 265 52.35 15.53 -19.78
N ARG A 266 52.84 14.31 -19.62
CA ARG A 266 54.27 13.95 -19.74
C ARG A 266 54.40 12.46 -19.98
#